data_AF-A0AA90PJG8-F1
#
_entry.id   AF-A0AA90PJG8-F1
#
_cell.length_a   1.000
_cell.length_b   1.000
_cell.length_c   1.000
_cell.angle_alpha   90.00
_cell.angle_beta   90.00
_cell.angle_gamma   90.00
#
_symmetry.space_group_name_H-M   'P 1'
#
loop_
_entity.id
_entity.type
_entity.pdbx_description
1 polymer ?
#
loop_
_entity_poly.entity_id
_entity_poly.type
_entity_poly.pdbx_seq_one_letter_code
_entity_poly.pdbx_strand_id
1 'polypeptide(L)'
;VIIFRGMNDMNADNIKSLEGFDIAWWEEAQTATQRSLDLLRPTIRKPGSQIWATWNPRKRSDPIDVMLRQDPRFDAERTVVKANWSDNPFRGPELEKERLLDLAGDEDRYRHIWEGDYEAESDMQFIGGGLVRA
;
A
#
# COMPACT_ATOMS: atom_id res chain seq x y z
N VAL A 1 -7.06 12.75 -21.00
CA VAL A 1 -5.99 13.59 -20.40
C VAL A 1 -5.44 12.81 -19.22
N ILE A 2 -4.11 12.72 -19.07
CA ILE A 2 -3.46 12.05 -17.94
C ILE A 2 -2.63 13.11 -17.21
N ILE A 3 -2.74 13.15 -15.89
CA ILE A 3 -1.95 14.04 -15.03
C ILE A 3 -1.31 13.23 -13.90
N PHE A 4 -0.12 13.64 -13.48
CA PHE A 4 0.59 13.03 -12.34
C PHE A 4 0.65 14.05 -11.21
N ARG A 5 0.35 13.61 -9.98
CA ARG A 5 0.40 14.47 -8.78
C ARG A 5 0.88 13.69 -7.57
N GLY A 6 1.68 14.34 -6.72
CA GLY A 6 2.06 13.80 -5.41
C GLY A 6 0.90 13.90 -4.42
N MET A 7 0.57 12.79 -3.78
CA MET A 7 -0.61 12.68 -2.89
C MET A 7 -0.31 13.04 -1.43
N ASN A 8 0.97 13.16 -1.06
CA ASN A 8 1.40 13.50 0.30
C ASN A 8 1.01 14.94 0.71
N ASP A 9 0.80 15.83 -0.27
CA ASP A 9 0.40 17.23 -0.07
C ASP A 9 -1.04 17.51 -0.54
N MET A 10 -1.95 16.54 -0.39
CA MET A 10 -3.37 16.75 -0.68
C MET A 10 -3.98 17.78 0.29
N ASN A 11 -4.12 19.01 -0.18
CA ASN A 11 -4.93 20.06 0.44
C ASN A 11 -6.22 20.28 -0.37
N ALA A 12 -7.16 21.03 0.22
CA ALA A 12 -8.48 21.30 -0.36
C ALA A 12 -8.42 21.98 -1.74
N ASP A 13 -7.35 22.70 -2.05
CA ASP A 13 -7.20 23.41 -3.32
C ASP A 13 -6.73 22.48 -4.45
N ASN A 14 -5.85 21.52 -4.14
CA ASN A 14 -5.38 20.52 -5.10
C ASN A 14 -6.50 19.59 -5.56
N ILE A 15 -7.46 19.30 -4.68
CA ILE A 15 -8.59 18.39 -4.90
C ILE A 15 -9.62 18.94 -5.89
N LYS A 16 -9.93 20.24 -5.83
CA LYS A 16 -10.90 20.88 -6.74
C LYS A 16 -10.46 20.78 -8.20
N SER A 17 -9.16 20.65 -8.46
CA SER A 17 -8.62 20.48 -9.82
C SER A 17 -8.80 19.07 -10.41
N LEU A 18 -9.29 18.13 -9.62
CA LEU A 18 -9.48 16.72 -9.99
C LEU A 18 -10.95 16.39 -10.32
N GLU A 19 -11.78 17.39 -10.60
CA GLU A 19 -13.14 17.15 -11.07
C GLU A 19 -13.16 16.63 -12.52
N GLY A 20 -14.04 15.67 -12.79
CA GLY A 20 -14.28 15.14 -14.14
C GLY A 20 -13.38 13.99 -14.59
N PHE A 21 -12.48 13.50 -13.73
CA PHE A 21 -11.65 12.33 -14.02
C PHE A 21 -12.43 11.02 -13.90
N ASP A 22 -12.16 10.10 -14.83
CA ASP A 22 -12.74 8.76 -14.86
C ASP A 22 -12.00 7.78 -13.95
N ILE A 23 -10.68 7.91 -13.84
CA ILE A 23 -9.84 7.00 -13.06
C ILE A 23 -8.85 7.83 -12.26
N ALA A 24 -8.77 7.55 -10.96
CA ALA A 24 -7.64 7.94 -10.12
C ALA A 24 -6.83 6.69 -9.79
N TRP A 25 -5.55 6.70 -10.13
CA TRP A 25 -4.66 5.57 -9.84
C TRP A 25 -3.57 6.02 -8.86
N TRP A 26 -3.52 5.38 -7.69
CA TRP A 26 -2.54 5.62 -6.65
C TRP A 26 -1.47 4.52 -6.66
N GLU A 27 -0.26 4.88 -7.06
CA GLU A 27 0.95 4.05 -6.96
C GLU A 27 1.61 4.19 -5.59
N GLU A 28 2.13 3.10 -5.03
CA GLU A 28 2.72 3.05 -3.67
C GLU A 28 1.71 3.46 -2.57
N ALA A 29 0.48 2.99 -2.68
CA ALA A 29 -0.63 3.40 -1.83
C ALA A 29 -0.49 2.98 -0.35
N GLN A 30 0.50 2.16 0.02
CA GLN A 30 0.84 1.91 1.43
C GLN A 30 1.25 3.19 2.19
N THR A 31 1.59 4.25 1.46
CA THR A 31 1.87 5.58 2.03
C THR A 31 0.63 6.43 2.27
N ALA A 32 -0.56 5.98 1.84
CA ALA A 32 -1.79 6.73 1.95
C ALA A 32 -2.21 6.94 3.42
N THR A 33 -2.52 8.19 3.77
CA THR A 33 -3.13 8.52 5.06
C THR A 33 -4.66 8.44 4.96
N GLN A 34 -5.33 8.21 6.09
CA GLN A 34 -6.80 8.23 6.14
C GLN A 34 -7.36 9.55 5.60
N ARG A 35 -6.74 10.67 6.00
CA ARG A 35 -7.10 12.00 5.51
C ARG A 35 -7.03 12.10 3.99
N SER A 36 -5.98 11.59 3.36
CA SER A 36 -5.83 11.65 1.91
C SER A 36 -6.90 10.80 1.19
N LEU A 37 -7.27 9.63 1.73
CA LEU A 37 -8.36 8.81 1.19
C LEU A 37 -9.73 9.48 1.35
N ASP A 38 -10.00 10.07 2.52
CA ASP A 38 -11.23 10.81 2.81
C ASP A 38 -11.41 12.02 1.88
N LEU A 39 -10.31 12.56 1.39
CA LEU A 39 -10.28 13.64 0.40
C LEU A 39 -10.41 13.13 -1.04
N LEU A 40 -9.71 12.05 -1.40
CA LEU A 40 -9.73 11.51 -2.76
C LEU A 40 -11.09 10.93 -3.16
N ARG A 41 -11.69 10.11 -2.29
CA ARG A 41 -12.93 9.38 -2.57
C ARG A 41 -14.11 10.28 -2.99
N PRO A 42 -14.45 11.36 -2.28
CA PRO A 42 -15.56 12.23 -2.69
C PRO A 42 -15.25 13.09 -3.92
N THR A 43 -13.97 13.16 -4.32
CA THR A 43 -13.53 13.94 -5.48
C THR A 43 -13.76 13.19 -6.77
N ILE A 44 -13.47 11.89 -6.77
CA ILE A 44 -13.71 10.98 -7.90
C ILE A 44 -15.17 10.50 -7.82
N ARG A 45 -16.09 11.39 -8.18
CA ARG A 45 -17.55 11.19 -8.04
C ARG A 45 -18.31 11.06 -9.37
N LYS A 46 -17.61 11.03 -10.50
CA LYS A 46 -18.24 10.90 -11.82
C LYS A 46 -18.91 9.52 -11.92
N PRO A 47 -20.12 9.38 -12.50
CA PRO A 47 -20.74 8.07 -12.68
C PRO A 47 -19.81 7.11 -13.43
N GLY A 48 -19.57 5.93 -12.86
CA GLY A 48 -18.66 4.92 -13.41
C GLY A 48 -17.17 5.20 -13.20
N SER A 49 -16.81 6.26 -12.47
CA SER A 49 -15.41 6.52 -12.13
C SER A 49 -14.86 5.50 -11.12
N GLN A 50 -13.54 5.30 -11.16
CA GLN A 50 -12.87 4.27 -10.39
C GLN A 50 -11.65 4.83 -9.67
N ILE A 51 -11.36 4.22 -8.51
CA ILE A 51 -10.12 4.45 -7.78
C ILE A 51 -9.33 3.15 -7.83
N TRP A 52 -8.14 3.20 -8.42
CA TRP A 52 -7.20 2.10 -8.49
C TRP A 52 -6.06 2.38 -7.52
N ALA A 53 -5.57 1.34 -6.87
CA ALA A 53 -4.43 1.43 -5.99
C ALA A 53 -3.53 0.22 -6.21
N THR A 54 -2.23 0.46 -6.23
CA THR A 54 -1.21 -0.58 -6.15
C THR A 54 -0.36 -0.32 -4.92
N TRP A 55 -0.04 -1.36 -4.17
CA TRP A 55 0.77 -1.24 -2.97
C TRP A 55 1.41 -2.57 -2.61
N ASN A 56 2.55 -2.47 -1.93
CA ASN A 56 3.12 -3.60 -1.21
C ASN A 56 2.60 -3.53 0.24
N PRO A 57 1.86 -4.54 0.73
CA PRO A 57 1.29 -4.51 2.08
C PRO A 57 2.39 -4.34 3.14
N ARG A 58 2.27 -3.31 3.98
CA ARG A 58 3.26 -3.02 5.02
C ARG A 58 2.69 -3.31 6.40
N LYS A 59 1.68 -2.57 6.85
CA LYS A 59 1.00 -2.79 8.13
C LYS A 59 -0.46 -3.14 7.89
N ARG A 60 -1.01 -4.02 8.72
CA ARG A 60 -2.46 -4.30 8.75
C ARG A 60 -3.30 -3.06 9.02
N SER A 61 -2.73 -2.07 9.71
CA SER A 61 -3.37 -0.80 10.03
C SER A 61 -3.29 0.24 8.92
N ASP A 62 -2.59 -0.02 7.81
CA ASP A 62 -2.45 0.97 6.74
C ASP A 62 -3.83 1.29 6.15
N PRO A 63 -4.20 2.58 6.00
CA PRO A 63 -5.55 2.96 5.57
C PRO A 63 -6.00 2.31 4.25
N ILE A 64 -5.10 2.18 3.28
CA ILE A 64 -5.42 1.53 2.00
C ILE A 64 -5.72 0.04 2.18
N ASP A 65 -4.96 -0.64 3.05
CA ASP A 65 -5.08 -2.07 3.29
C ASP A 65 -6.36 -2.37 4.09
N VAL A 66 -6.65 -1.56 5.11
CA VAL A 66 -7.93 -1.61 5.83
C VAL A 66 -9.09 -1.43 4.87
N MET A 67 -9.06 -0.39 4.04
CA MET A 67 -10.16 -0.08 3.11
C MET A 67 -10.36 -1.18 2.06
N LEU A 68 -9.29 -1.66 1.43
CA LEU A 68 -9.40 -2.56 0.28
C LEU A 68 -9.35 -4.04 0.64
N ARG A 69 -8.69 -4.48 1.73
CA ARG A 69 -8.60 -5.92 2.08
C ARG A 69 -9.48 -6.32 3.26
N GLN A 70 -9.90 -5.39 4.11
CA GLN A 70 -10.50 -5.74 5.41
C GLN A 70 -11.91 -5.18 5.60
N ASP A 71 -12.20 -3.99 5.09
CA ASP A 71 -13.47 -3.32 5.32
C ASP A 71 -14.60 -3.90 4.46
N PRO A 72 -15.62 -4.54 5.06
CA PRO A 72 -16.69 -5.22 4.32
C PRO A 72 -17.62 -4.25 3.58
N ARG A 73 -17.61 -2.95 3.93
CA ARG A 73 -18.44 -1.94 3.26
C ARG A 73 -18.11 -1.81 1.77
N PHE A 74 -16.93 -2.24 1.35
CA PHE A 74 -16.46 -2.13 -0.03
C PHE A 74 -16.59 -3.45 -0.81
N ASP A 75 -17.01 -4.56 -0.20
CA ASP A 75 -16.99 -5.89 -0.84
C ASP A 75 -17.78 -5.96 -2.15
N ALA A 76 -18.92 -5.27 -2.23
CA ALA A 76 -19.76 -5.27 -3.43
C ALA A 76 -19.18 -4.42 -4.58
N GLU A 77 -18.25 -3.51 -4.28
CA GLU A 77 -17.77 -2.48 -5.21
C GLU A 77 -16.24 -2.52 -5.41
N ARG A 78 -15.55 -3.50 -4.80
CA ARG A 78 -14.09 -3.66 -4.90
C ARG A 78 -13.69 -4.93 -5.64
N THR A 79 -12.51 -4.88 -6.21
CA THR A 79 -11.78 -6.08 -6.66
C THR A 79 -10.35 -5.94 -6.16
N VAL A 80 -9.87 -6.98 -5.48
CA VAL A 80 -8.50 -7.04 -4.96
C VAL A 80 -7.80 -8.23 -5.58
N VAL A 81 -6.66 -7.97 -6.19
CA VAL A 81 -5.82 -8.99 -6.79
C VAL A 81 -4.50 -9.01 -6.02
N LYS A 82 -4.14 -10.17 -5.46
CA LYS A 82 -2.77 -10.42 -5.00
C LYS A 82 -1.98 -10.86 -6.23
N ALA A 83 -1.01 -10.05 -6.63
CA ALA A 83 -0.08 -10.38 -7.69
C ALA A 83 1.33 -10.44 -7.10
N ASN A 84 2.08 -11.49 -7.45
CA ASN A 84 3.41 -11.71 -6.89
C ASN A 84 4.44 -12.11 -7.97
N TRP A 85 5.72 -12.24 -7.59
CA TRP A 85 6.80 -12.70 -8.47
C TRP A 85 6.49 -14.06 -9.11
N SER A 86 5.77 -14.93 -8.39
CA SER A 86 5.35 -16.24 -8.86
C SER A 86 4.41 -16.16 -10.06
N ASP A 87 3.61 -15.09 -10.13
CA ASP A 87 2.58 -14.86 -11.15
C ASP A 87 3.10 -14.09 -12.36
N ASN A 88 4.32 -13.55 -12.29
CA ASN A 88 4.91 -12.76 -13.37
C ASN A 88 5.63 -13.66 -14.41
N PRO A 89 5.09 -13.83 -15.64
CA PRO A 89 5.73 -14.64 -16.67
C PRO A 89 6.98 -13.97 -17.28
N PHE A 90 7.22 -12.69 -16.99
CA PHE A 90 8.34 -11.90 -17.50
C PHE A 90 9.43 -11.66 -16.46
N ARG A 91 9.51 -12.47 -15.39
CA ARG A 91 10.56 -12.30 -14.37
C ARG A 91 11.95 -12.60 -14.96
N GLY A 92 12.87 -11.65 -14.82
CA GLY A 92 14.25 -11.76 -15.28
C GLY A 92 15.16 -12.52 -14.30
N PRO A 93 16.33 -12.99 -14.77
CA PRO A 93 17.31 -13.68 -13.92
C PRO A 93 17.86 -12.80 -12.78
N GLU A 94 17.82 -11.47 -12.92
CA GLU A 94 18.28 -10.52 -11.91
C GLU A 94 17.39 -10.53 -10.66
N LEU A 95 16.07 -10.43 -10.85
CA LEU A 95 15.10 -10.49 -9.75
C LEU A 95 15.09 -11.87 -9.06
N GLU A 96 15.23 -12.95 -9.85
CA GLU A 96 15.30 -14.30 -9.27
C GLU A 96 16.56 -14.48 -8.42
N LYS A 97 17.69 -13.90 -8.83
CA LYS A 97 18.92 -13.92 -8.04
C LYS A 97 18.75 -13.19 -6.71
N GLU A 98 18.16 -12.00 -6.71
CA GLU A 98 17.87 -11.26 -5.47
C GLU A 98 16.90 -12.03 -4.56
N ARG A 99 15.84 -12.59 -5.14
CA ARG A 99 14.86 -13.42 -4.43
C ARG A 99 15.52 -14.60 -3.73
N LEU A 100 16.42 -15.31 -4.41
CA LEU A 100 17.13 -16.46 -3.82
C LEU A 100 18.12 -16.05 -2.72
N LEU A 101 18.72 -14.86 -2.81
CA LEU A 101 19.57 -14.32 -1.75
C LEU A 101 18.74 -13.98 -0.50
N ASP A 102 17.61 -13.32 -0.68
CA ASP A 102 16.72 -12.99 0.44
C ASP A 102 16.09 -14.25 1.05
N LEU A 103 15.76 -15.25 0.24
CA LEU A 103 15.21 -16.54 0.69
C LEU A 103 16.18 -17.30 1.60
N ALA A 104 17.50 -17.18 1.36
CA ALA A 104 18.52 -17.81 2.18
C ALA A 104 18.82 -17.04 3.48
N GLY A 105 18.30 -15.81 3.60
CA GLY A 105 18.51 -14.92 4.73
C GLY A 105 17.41 -15.02 5.78
N ASP A 106 16.69 -13.92 5.96
CA ASP A 106 15.63 -13.76 6.94
C ASP A 106 14.29 -14.16 6.32
N GLU A 107 13.67 -15.22 6.84
CA GLU A 107 12.40 -15.76 6.33
C GLU A 107 11.25 -14.76 6.46
N ASP A 108 11.16 -14.01 7.56
CA ASP A 108 10.09 -13.03 7.77
C ASP A 108 10.24 -11.85 6.80
N ARG A 109 11.48 -11.40 6.60
CA ARG A 109 11.79 -10.40 5.58
C ARG A 109 11.46 -10.90 4.17
N TYR A 110 11.79 -12.15 3.86
CA TYR A 110 11.46 -12.76 2.58
C TYR A 110 9.94 -12.78 2.35
N ARG A 111 9.17 -13.23 3.35
CA ARG A 111 7.70 -13.27 3.27
C ARG A 111 7.10 -11.89 3.04
N HIS A 112 7.62 -10.86 3.70
CA HIS A 112 7.15 -9.50 3.48
C HIS A 112 7.49 -8.99 2.05
N ILE A 113 8.76 -9.07 1.64
CA ILE A 113 9.23 -8.51 0.37
C ILE A 113 8.70 -9.29 -0.83
N TRP A 114 8.74 -10.63 -0.75
CA TRP A 114 8.50 -11.53 -1.87
C TRP A 114 7.22 -12.35 -1.76
N GLU A 115 6.53 -12.41 -0.62
CA GLU A 115 5.23 -13.09 -0.53
C GLU A 115 4.06 -12.11 -0.29
N GLY A 116 4.34 -10.82 -0.15
CA GLY A 116 3.33 -9.78 0.09
C GLY A 116 2.66 -9.90 1.46
N ASP A 117 3.33 -10.53 2.42
CA ASP A 117 2.91 -10.52 3.82
C ASP A 117 3.19 -9.15 4.45
N TYR A 118 2.56 -8.88 5.60
CA TYR A 118 2.83 -7.66 6.35
C TYR A 118 4.26 -7.68 6.92
N GLU A 119 4.84 -6.50 7.15
CA GLU A 119 6.06 -6.38 7.95
C GLU A 119 5.83 -7.10 9.29
N ALA A 120 6.73 -8.02 9.63
CA ALA A 120 6.74 -8.59 10.96
C ALA A 120 6.87 -7.44 11.97
N GLU A 121 5.94 -7.35 12.92
CA GLU A 121 6.15 -6.49 14.07
C GLU A 121 7.35 -7.07 14.81
N SER A 122 8.46 -6.34 14.83
CA SER A 122 9.65 -6.79 15.55
C SER A 122 9.30 -6.90 17.03
N ASP A 123 9.02 -8.11 17.51
CA ASP A 123 9.15 -8.42 18.92
C ASP A 123 10.63 -8.22 19.28
N MET A 124 10.93 -7.22 20.13
CA MET A 124 12.25 -6.84 20.69
C MET A 124 12.84 -5.55 20.06
N GLN A 125 13.11 -4.47 20.80
CA GLN A 125 13.77 -4.44 22.10
C GLN A 125 13.34 -3.20 22.92
N PHE A 126 12.46 -3.38 23.91
CA PHE A 126 12.37 -2.44 25.03
C PHE A 126 13.71 -2.53 25.77
N ILE A 127 14.60 -1.56 25.57
CA ILE A 127 15.62 -1.25 26.58
C ILE A 127 14.84 -0.67 27.76
N GLY A 128 14.48 -1.55 28.70
CA GLY A 128 13.98 -1.13 30.00
C GLY A 128 15.02 -0.23 30.65
N GLY A 129 14.75 1.07 30.66
CA GLY A 129 15.50 2.06 31.43
C GLY A 129 15.27 1.82 32.92
N GLY A 130 15.89 0.77 33.44
CA GLY A 130 15.77 0.34 34.82
C GLY A 130 17.10 -0.21 35.30
N LEU A 131 18.07 0.69 35.55
CA LEU A 131 19.05 0.65 36.64
C LEU A 131 20.17 1.67 36.37
N VAL A 132 19.95 2.91 36.81
CA VAL A 132 21.05 3.69 37.41
C VAL A 132 20.61 3.99 38.83
N ARG A 133 20.98 3.08 39.74
CA ARG A 133 21.06 3.35 41.18
C ARG A 133 22.53 3.53 41.52
N ALA A 134 22.91 4.77 41.82
CA ALA A 134 23.74 5.23 42.94
C ALA A 134 23.99 6.72 42.75
#